data_AF-A0A4Q7AM90-F1
#
_entry.id   AF-A0A4Q7AM90-F1
#
_cell.length_a   1.000
_cell.length_b   1.000
_cell.length_c   1.000
_cell.angle_alpha   90.00
_cell.angle_beta   90.00
_cell.angle_gamma   90.00
#
_symmetry.space_group_name_H-M   'P 1'
#
loop_
_entity.id
_entity.type
_entity.pdbx_description
1 polymer ?
#
loop_
_entity_poly.entity_id
_entity_poly.type
_entity_poly.pdbx_seq_one_letter_code
_entity_poly.pdbx_strand_id
1 'polypeptide(L)'
;MTAKVLDPCCGSRMMHFDRINPNVVFGDIRTESHILCDGRSLEVAPDIEMDFRNMPFNDGQFNLVVFDPPHLVKAGPLSWLALKYGKLHENWRDDIRKGFSECFRVLNNGGVLIF
;
A
#
# COMPACT_ATOMS: atom_id res chain seq x y z
N MET A 1 1.31 14.05 12.69
CA MET A 1 2.06 12.79 12.92
C MET A 1 3.52 13.01 12.56
N THR A 2 4.44 12.43 13.32
CA THR A 2 5.91 12.52 13.16
C THR A 2 6.50 11.36 12.35
N ALA A 3 5.66 10.41 11.93
CA ALA A 3 6.05 9.24 11.14
C ALA A 3 6.87 9.65 9.91
N LYS A 4 7.95 8.91 9.66
CA LYS A 4 8.96 9.21 8.64
C LYS A 4 8.93 8.22 7.47
N VAL A 5 8.16 7.16 7.60
CA VAL A 5 8.03 6.08 6.61
C VAL A 5 6.59 6.03 6.12
N LEU A 6 6.42 5.80 4.82
CA LEU A 6 5.13 5.56 4.19
C LEU A 6 5.11 4.18 3.53
N ASP A 7 4.07 3.40 3.79
CA ASP A 7 3.69 2.23 2.99
C ASP A 7 2.28 2.53 2.43
N PRO A 8 2.15 2.90 1.14
CA PRO A 8 0.87 3.31 0.56
C PRO A 8 0.06 2.13 0.02
N CYS A 9 0.53 0.88 0.15
CA CYS A 9 -0.11 -0.33 -0.36
C CYS A 9 -0.04 -1.46 0.68
N CYS A 10 -0.33 -1.14 1.94
CA CYS A 10 0.07 -1.99 3.05
C CYS A 10 -0.62 -3.35 3.08
N GLY A 11 -1.80 -3.51 2.47
CA GLY A 11 -2.61 -4.72 2.56
C GLY A 11 -2.79 -5.13 4.04
N SER A 12 -2.48 -6.39 4.34
CA SER A 12 -2.47 -6.89 5.73
C SER A 12 -1.13 -6.63 6.47
N ARG A 13 -0.43 -5.55 6.11
CA ARG A 13 0.85 -5.05 6.67
C ARG A 13 2.00 -6.06 6.67
N MET A 14 2.09 -6.91 5.65
CA MET A 14 3.04 -8.04 5.65
C MET A 14 4.48 -7.69 5.33
N MET A 15 4.71 -6.57 4.64
CA MET A 15 6.06 -6.07 4.35
C MET A 15 6.82 -5.69 5.63
N HIS A 16 6.08 -5.37 6.70
CA HIS A 16 6.61 -4.93 7.98
C HIS A 16 6.60 -6.07 9.00
N PHE A 17 7.75 -6.31 9.65
CA PHE A 17 7.84 -7.25 10.77
C PHE A 17 7.01 -6.77 11.97
N ASP A 18 7.16 -5.49 12.33
CA ASP A 18 6.30 -4.80 13.28
C ASP A 18 5.13 -4.14 12.54
N ARG A 19 3.95 -4.77 12.63
CA ARG A 19 2.72 -4.35 11.94
C ARG A 19 2.03 -3.14 12.57
N ILE A 20 2.48 -2.70 13.74
CA ILE A 20 1.92 -1.54 14.46
C ILE A 20 2.98 -0.45 14.67
N ASN A 21 4.06 -0.48 13.88
CA ASN A 21 5.18 0.44 14.02
C ASN A 21 4.69 1.91 13.88
N PRO A 22 4.80 2.74 14.95
CA PRO A 22 4.27 4.10 14.94
C PRO A 22 5.06 5.06 14.03
N ASN A 23 6.19 4.61 13.46
CA ASN A 23 6.99 5.41 12.53
C ASN A 23 6.57 5.22 11.07
N VAL A 24 5.68 4.27 10.80
CA VAL A 24 5.14 3.97 9.47
C VAL A 24 3.70 4.46 9.42
N VAL A 25 3.36 5.20 8.36
CA VAL A 25 1.97 5.44 7.99
C VAL A 25 1.57 4.33 7.03
N PHE A 26 0.57 3.54 7.43
CA PHE A 26 0.02 2.48 6.61
C PHE A 26 -1.17 3.00 5.81
N GLY A 27 -1.09 2.94 4.48
CA GLY A 27 -2.17 3.27 3.56
C GLY A 27 -2.58 2.09 2.70
N ASP A 28 -3.86 1.99 2.39
CA ASP A 28 -4.44 1.07 1.40
C ASP A 28 -5.74 1.70 0.90
N ILE A 29 -6.17 1.38 -0.31
CA ILE A 29 -7.46 1.87 -0.84
C ILE A 29 -8.65 1.12 -0.24
N ARG A 30 -8.39 0.11 0.59
CA ARG A 30 -9.38 -0.80 1.17
C ARG A 30 -9.31 -0.78 2.69
N THR A 31 -10.48 -0.89 3.31
CA THR A 31 -10.65 -1.37 4.68
C THR A 31 -11.58 -2.58 4.64
N GLU A 32 -11.04 -3.77 4.87
CA GLU A 32 -11.75 -5.02 4.63
C GLU A 32 -11.38 -6.09 5.67
N SER A 33 -12.34 -6.98 5.97
CA SER A 33 -12.15 -8.14 6.83
C SER A 33 -12.75 -9.37 6.17
N HIS A 34 -11.96 -10.43 6.04
CA HIS A 34 -12.33 -11.66 5.35
C HIS A 34 -11.96 -12.88 6.19
N ILE A 35 -12.75 -13.95 6.06
CA ILE A 35 -12.34 -15.31 6.44
C ILE A 35 -11.96 -16.04 5.17
N LEU A 36 -10.71 -16.51 5.14
CA LEU A 36 -10.14 -17.19 4.00
C LEU A 36 -10.68 -18.62 3.91
N CYS A 37 -10.53 -19.26 2.75
CA CYS A 37 -11.05 -20.62 2.51
C CYS A 37 -10.48 -21.69 3.45
N ASP A 38 -9.36 -21.41 4.11
CA ASP A 38 -8.72 -22.27 5.12
C ASP A 38 -9.03 -21.86 6.56
N GLY A 39 -9.98 -20.94 6.77
CA GLY A 39 -10.44 -20.49 8.08
C GLY A 39 -9.59 -19.39 8.73
N ARG A 40 -8.47 -18.97 8.12
CA ARG A 40 -7.66 -17.85 8.64
C ARG A 40 -8.36 -16.53 8.43
N SER A 41 -8.22 -15.60 9.37
CA SER A 41 -8.63 -14.21 9.18
C SER A 41 -7.63 -13.46 8.31
N LEU A 42 -8.14 -12.62 7.42
CA LEU A 42 -7.40 -11.62 6.68
C LEU A 42 -8.02 -10.27 6.96
N GLU A 43 -7.22 -9.35 7.49
CA GLU A 43 -7.64 -7.99 7.79
C GLU A 43 -6.75 -7.01 7.04
N VAL A 44 -7.39 -6.10 6.31
CA VAL A 44 -6.77 -4.93 5.69
C VAL A 44 -7.34 -3.73 6.43
N ALA A 45 -6.53 -3.15 7.30
CA ALA A 45 -6.91 -2.01 8.14
C ALA A 45 -5.76 -0.99 8.10
N PRO A 46 -5.72 -0.10 7.09
CA PRO A 46 -4.72 0.95 7.03
C PRO A 46 -4.97 2.02 8.10
N ASP A 47 -3.96 2.83 8.40
CA ASP A 47 -4.17 4.04 9.22
C ASP A 47 -4.95 5.10 8.43
N ILE A 48 -4.79 5.10 7.11
CA ILE A 48 -5.46 6.01 6.17
C ILE A 48 -5.95 5.21 4.97
N GLU A 49 -7.27 5.18 4.75
CA GLU A 49 -7.83 4.65 3.51
C GLU A 49 -7.59 5.65 2.37
N MET A 50 -6.73 5.30 1.41
CA MET A 50 -6.29 6.21 0.35
C MET A 50 -5.88 5.49 -0.94
N ASP A 51 -5.95 6.21 -2.05
CA ASP A 51 -5.47 5.75 -3.35
C ASP A 51 -4.02 6.19 -3.55
N PHE A 52 -3.10 5.23 -3.75
CA PHE A 52 -1.68 5.52 -3.99
C PHE A 52 -1.44 6.40 -5.23
N ARG A 53 -2.41 6.51 -6.14
CA ARG A 53 -2.36 7.34 -7.35
C ARG A 53 -2.61 8.83 -7.06
N ASN A 54 -3.10 9.17 -5.87
CA ASN A 54 -3.38 10.54 -5.42
C ASN A 54 -3.37 10.61 -3.89
N MET A 55 -2.17 10.71 -3.32
CA MET A 55 -1.95 10.60 -1.88
C MET A 55 -2.18 11.94 -1.16
N PRO A 56 -2.89 11.96 -0.01
CA PRO A 56 -3.22 13.18 0.73
C PRO A 56 -2.06 13.69 1.62
N PHE A 57 -0.83 13.67 1.09
CA PHE A 57 0.38 14.09 1.79
C PHE A 57 1.06 15.25 1.08
N ASN A 58 1.83 16.02 1.84
CA ASN A 58 2.63 17.11 1.30
C ASN A 58 3.86 16.57 0.56
N ASP A 59 4.40 17.40 -0.33
CA ASP A 59 5.65 17.11 -1.03
C ASP A 59 6.80 16.97 -0.02
N GLY A 60 7.67 15.98 -0.24
CA GLY A 60 8.86 15.75 0.59
C GLY A 60 8.59 15.44 2.07
N GLN A 61 7.40 14.93 2.40
CA GLN A 61 6.98 14.65 3.78
C GLN A 61 7.70 13.44 4.41
N PHE A 62 8.09 12.43 3.63
CA PHE A 62 8.63 11.17 4.13
C PHE A 62 10.11 10.97 3.77
N ASN A 63 10.85 10.27 4.63
CA ASN A 63 12.25 9.91 4.40
C ASN A 63 12.41 8.56 3.69
N LEU A 64 11.41 7.70 3.83
CA LEU A 64 11.37 6.36 3.24
C LEU A 64 9.95 6.10 2.73
N VAL A 65 9.84 5.62 1.50
CA VAL A 65 8.59 5.10 0.94
C VAL A 65 8.81 3.65 0.54
N VAL A 66 7.92 2.76 0.98
CA VAL A 66 7.92 1.33 0.63
C VAL A 66 6.74 1.09 -0.29
N PHE A 67 6.98 1.02 -1.59
CA PHE A 67 5.93 0.90 -2.60
C PHE A 67 5.86 -0.54 -3.10
N ASP A 68 4.97 -1.35 -2.51
CA ASP A 68 4.66 -2.73 -2.93
C ASP A 68 3.21 -2.82 -3.44
N PRO A 69 2.89 -2.27 -4.63
CA PRO A 69 1.54 -2.30 -5.16
C PRO A 69 1.14 -3.71 -5.61
N PRO A 70 -0.15 -3.98 -5.88
CA PRO A 70 -0.59 -5.28 -6.36
C PRO A 70 0.18 -5.76 -7.61
N HIS A 71 0.53 -7.04 -7.66
CA HIS A 71 1.26 -7.65 -8.79
C HIS A 71 0.39 -8.51 -9.70
N LEU A 72 -0.87 -8.75 -9.32
CA LEU A 72 -1.73 -9.73 -9.96
C LEU A 72 -2.59 -9.08 -11.04
N VAL A 73 -2.31 -9.41 -12.31
CA VAL A 73 -3.17 -9.03 -13.45
C VAL A 73 -4.37 -9.97 -13.57
N LYS A 74 -4.13 -11.28 -13.39
CA LYS A 74 -5.15 -12.33 -13.52
C LYS A 74 -5.36 -13.02 -12.18
N ALA A 75 -6.39 -12.57 -11.46
CA ALA A 75 -6.89 -13.24 -10.27
C ALA A 75 -8.42 -13.15 -10.25
N GLY A 76 -9.08 -14.22 -9.81
CA GLY A 76 -10.51 -14.18 -9.54
C GLY A 76 -10.79 -13.19 -8.40
N PRO A 77 -11.86 -12.36 -8.48
CA PRO A 77 -12.11 -11.31 -7.50
C PRO A 77 -12.24 -11.85 -6.05
N LEU A 78 -12.71 -13.09 -5.88
CA LEU A 78 -12.83 -13.76 -4.59
C LEU A 78 -11.68 -14.73 -4.30
N SER A 79 -10.63 -14.74 -5.11
CA SER A 79 -9.48 -15.60 -4.83
C SER A 79 -8.72 -15.06 -3.62
N TRP A 80 -8.22 -15.95 -2.77
CA TRP A 80 -7.39 -15.60 -1.62
C TRP A 80 -6.23 -14.67 -1.99
N LEU A 81 -5.62 -14.88 -3.16
CA LEU A 81 -4.54 -14.04 -3.68
C LEU A 81 -4.99 -12.59 -3.95
N ALA A 82 -6.17 -12.41 -4.57
CA ALA A 82 -6.71 -11.08 -4.84
C ALA A 82 -7.11 -10.36 -3.55
N LEU A 83 -7.72 -11.07 -2.59
CA LEU A 83 -8.08 -10.48 -1.31
C LEU A 83 -6.82 -10.02 -0.56
N LYS A 84 -5.79 -10.86 -0.53
CA LYS A 84 -4.57 -10.62 0.24
C LYS A 84 -3.65 -9.57 -0.37
N TYR A 85 -3.43 -9.62 -1.68
CA TYR A 85 -2.43 -8.80 -2.37
C TYR A 85 -3.05 -7.70 -3.25
N GLY A 86 -4.37 -7.62 -3.33
CA GLY A 86 -5.05 -6.78 -4.29
C GLY A 86 -4.93 -7.31 -5.72
N LYS A 87 -5.45 -6.53 -6.67
CA LYS A 87 -5.42 -6.85 -8.09
C LYS A 87 -5.17 -5.59 -8.90
N LEU A 88 -4.35 -5.72 -9.94
CA LEU A 88 -4.12 -4.67 -10.93
C LEU A 88 -5.36 -4.48 -11.83
N HIS A 89 -5.73 -3.23 -12.07
CA HIS A 89 -6.79 -2.87 -13.02
C HIS A 89 -6.32 -2.99 -14.47
N GLU A 90 -7.24 -2.84 -15.43
CA GLU A 90 -6.90 -2.92 -16.87
C GLU A 90 -5.83 -1.90 -17.28
N ASN A 91 -5.87 -0.71 -16.68
CA ASN A 91 -4.91 0.38 -16.91
C ASN A 91 -3.75 0.40 -15.90
N TRP A 92 -3.36 -0.77 -15.38
CA TRP A 92 -2.35 -0.85 -14.32
C TRP A 92 -1.04 -0.15 -14.62
N ARG A 93 -0.59 -0.11 -15.88
CA ARG A 93 0.63 0.62 -16.25
C ARG A 93 0.54 2.09 -15.91
N ASP A 94 -0.63 2.68 -16.13
CA ASP A 94 -0.91 4.08 -15.84
C ASP A 94 -1.06 4.31 -14.35
N ASP A 95 -1.71 3.37 -13.65
CA ASP A 95 -1.84 3.39 -12.20
C ASP A 95 -0.46 3.34 -11.53
N ILE A 96 0.39 2.37 -11.88
CA ILE A 96 1.75 2.21 -11.34
C ILE A 96 2.60 3.45 -11.64
N ARG A 97 2.53 4.00 -12.86
CA ARG A 97 3.25 5.23 -13.21
C ARG A 97 2.82 6.42 -12.35
N LYS A 98 1.52 6.57 -12.10
CA LYS A 98 1.01 7.60 -11.17
C LYS A 98 1.46 7.33 -9.74
N GLY A 99 1.43 6.08 -9.31
CA GLY A 99 1.90 5.66 -7.99
C GLY A 99 3.37 5.99 -7.77
N PHE A 100 4.25 5.69 -8.73
CA PHE A 100 5.65 6.13 -8.67
C PHE A 100 5.77 7.65 -8.59
N SER A 101 5.01 8.39 -9.41
CA SER A 101 5.04 9.85 -9.42
C SER A 101 4.66 10.42 -8.05
N GLU A 102 3.62 9.88 -7.42
CA GLU A 102 3.19 10.25 -6.08
C GLU A 102 4.21 9.83 -5.01
N CYS A 103 4.79 8.64 -5.11
CA CYS A 103 5.83 8.17 -4.19
C CYS A 103 7.05 9.10 -4.21
N PHE A 104 7.51 9.51 -5.40
CA PHE A 104 8.61 10.48 -5.52
C PHE A 104 8.21 11.89 -5.07
N ARG A 105 6.97 12.31 -5.29
CA ARG A 105 6.46 13.62 -4.83
C ARG A 105 6.52 13.73 -3.30
N VAL A 106 6.03 12.70 -2.59
CA VAL A 106 5.96 12.72 -1.12
C VAL A 106 7.30 12.34 -0.45
N LEU A 107 8.24 11.79 -1.21
CA LEU A 107 9.58 11.45 -0.73
C LEU A 107 10.46 12.70 -0.66
N ASN A 108 11.17 12.88 0.45
CA ASN A 108 12.06 14.00 0.64
C ASN A 108 13.33 13.90 -0.23
N ASN A 109 14.02 15.03 -0.41
CA ASN A 109 15.31 15.04 -1.08
C ASN A 109 16.33 14.18 -0.32
N GLY A 110 16.93 13.21 -1.03
CA GLY A 110 17.85 12.23 -0.43
C GLY A 110 17.17 11.06 0.29
N GLY A 111 15.83 10.98 0.23
CA GLY A 111 15.06 9.85 0.73
C GLY A 111 15.25 8.58 -0.08
N VAL A 112 14.73 7.48 0.45
CA VAL A 112 14.81 6.15 -0.19
C VAL A 112 13.41 5.68 -0.61
N LEU A 113 13.32 5.15 -1.83
CA LEU A 113 12.16 4.42 -2.32
C LEU A 113 12.53 2.92 -2.43
N ILE A 114 11.72 2.04 -1.85
CA ILE A 114 11.80 0.58 -2.02
C ILE A 114 10.65 0.16 -2.94
N PHE A 115 10.94 -0.63 -3.99
CA PHE A 115 9.97 -1.21 -4.93
C PHE A 115 10.47 -2.57 -5.41
#